data_AF-A0A1A9B9Z7-F1
#
_entry.id   AF-A0A1A9B9Z7-F1
#
_cell.length_a   1.000
_cell.length_b   1.000
_cell.length_c   1.000
_cell.angle_alpha   90.00
_cell.angle_beta   90.00
_cell.angle_gamma   90.00
#
_symmetry.space_group_name_H-M   'P 1'
#
loop_
_entity.id
_entity.type
_entity.pdbx_description
1 polymer ?
#
loop_
_entity_poly.entity_id
_entity_poly.type
_entity_poly.pdbx_seq_one_letter_code
_entity_poly.pdbx_strand_id
1 'polypeptide(L)'
;MSASIQDPGGRHHSADEVRGSSIGELMSQVTGDLSTLMRQEVELAKAEIRQEGKKAGKAAGFYGGAGFGGYMVALFVSIAVWQFLDNVMDSGLAALIVAVIWAVVAAVLYSKAKRNAEQIRGLKQTNDTVQRIPDALKPHPEGVTR
;
A
#
# COMPACT_ATOMS: atom_id res chain seq x y z
N MET A 1 -27.77 51.36 -16.58
CA MET A 1 -26.90 50.40 -17.27
C MET A 1 -26.94 49.12 -16.46
N SER A 2 -27.99 48.31 -16.66
CA SER A 2 -28.32 47.17 -15.80
C SER A 2 -27.85 45.89 -16.50
N ALA A 3 -26.84 45.25 -15.92
CA ALA A 3 -26.32 43.98 -16.41
C ALA A 3 -27.30 42.86 -16.04
N SER A 4 -27.81 42.16 -17.06
CA SER A 4 -28.62 40.96 -16.94
C SER A 4 -27.79 39.84 -16.33
N ILE A 5 -28.17 39.39 -15.13
CA ILE A 5 -27.74 38.10 -14.59
C ILE A 5 -28.49 37.04 -15.39
N GLN A 6 -27.78 36.36 -16.28
CA GLN A 6 -28.27 35.20 -16.99
C GLN A 6 -27.96 33.97 -16.15
N ASP A 7 -29.00 33.37 -15.59
CA ASP A 7 -28.97 32.17 -14.77
C ASP A 7 -28.85 30.92 -15.67
N PRO A 8 -27.76 30.14 -15.58
CA PRO A 8 -27.58 28.96 -16.43
C PRO A 8 -28.32 27.75 -15.83
N GLY A 9 -29.56 27.54 -16.29
CA GLY A 9 -30.06 26.21 -16.66
C GLY A 9 -30.09 25.11 -15.59
N GLY A 10 -30.48 25.43 -14.35
CA GLY A 10 -30.93 24.40 -13.40
C GLY A 10 -32.16 23.69 -13.97
N ARG A 11 -32.03 22.40 -14.32
CA ARG A 11 -33.15 21.56 -14.77
C ARG A 11 -34.16 21.39 -13.64
N HIS A 12 -35.13 22.29 -13.58
CA HIS A 12 -36.32 22.13 -12.75
C HIS A 12 -37.24 21.11 -13.44
N HIS A 13 -37.13 19.85 -13.05
CA HIS A 13 -38.16 18.84 -13.33
C HIS A 13 -39.46 19.31 -12.64
N SER A 14 -40.35 19.93 -13.42
CA SER A 14 -41.64 20.43 -12.95
C SER A 14 -42.46 19.28 -12.37
N ALA A 15 -43.15 19.51 -11.26
CA ALA A 15 -43.95 18.49 -10.54
C ALA A 15 -45.02 17.79 -11.41
N ASP A 16 -45.35 18.35 -12.59
CA ASP A 16 -46.20 17.75 -13.60
C ASP A 16 -45.54 16.58 -14.38
N GLU A 17 -44.21 16.59 -14.53
CA GLU A 17 -43.44 15.52 -15.19
C GLU A 17 -43.40 14.24 -14.32
N VAL A 18 -43.33 14.41 -12.99
CA VAL A 18 -43.35 13.31 -12.01
C VAL A 18 -44.74 12.68 -11.89
N ARG A 19 -45.82 13.45 -12.09
CA ARG A 19 -47.20 12.94 -12.10
C ARG A 19 -47.54 12.12 -13.35
N GLY A 20 -46.79 12.29 -14.45
CA GLY A 20 -46.92 11.53 -15.70
C GLY A 20 -45.92 10.38 -15.85
N SER A 21 -44.86 10.35 -15.04
CA SER A 21 -43.82 9.33 -15.09
C SER A 21 -44.33 8.01 -14.51
N SER A 22 -44.27 6.93 -15.29
CA SER A 22 -44.62 5.60 -14.78
C SER A 22 -43.59 5.13 -13.72
N ILE A 23 -44.00 4.25 -12.81
CA ILE A 23 -43.11 3.63 -11.82
C ILE A 23 -41.90 2.95 -12.50
N GLY A 24 -42.08 2.44 -13.73
CA GLY A 24 -41.01 1.87 -14.54
C GLY A 24 -39.96 2.90 -14.97
N GLU A 25 -40.37 4.13 -15.28
CA GLU A 25 -39.47 5.23 -15.66
C GLU A 25 -38.59 5.66 -14.47
N LEU A 26 -39.20 5.79 -13.29
CA LEU A 26 -38.50 6.16 -12.05
C LEU A 26 -37.50 5.08 -11.63
N MET A 27 -37.87 3.80 -11.73
CA MET A 27 -36.94 2.71 -11.45
C MET A 27 -35.79 2.61 -12.47
N SER A 28 -36.06 2.91 -13.75
CA SER A 28 -35.04 2.99 -14.79
C SER A 28 -34.01 4.09 -14.46
N GLN A 29 -34.47 5.28 -14.04
CA GLN A 29 -33.59 6.38 -13.63
C GLN A 29 -32.74 6.02 -12.41
N VAL A 30 -33.34 5.50 -11.33
CA VAL A 30 -32.59 5.12 -10.11
C VAL A 30 -31.54 4.05 -10.40
N THR A 31 -31.87 3.07 -11.24
CA THR A 31 -30.92 2.02 -11.66
C THR A 31 -29.79 2.61 -12.51
N GLY A 32 -30.10 3.57 -13.38
CA GLY A 32 -29.11 4.31 -14.17
C GLY A 32 -28.18 5.16 -13.30
N ASP A 33 -28.71 5.82 -12.28
CA ASP A 33 -27.94 6.65 -11.35
C ASP A 33 -27.03 5.76 -10.48
N LEU A 34 -27.52 4.63 -9.98
CA LEU A 34 -26.71 3.68 -9.22
C LEU A 34 -25.59 3.06 -10.07
N SER A 35 -25.87 2.71 -11.32
CA SER A 35 -24.86 2.25 -12.28
C SER A 35 -23.78 3.32 -12.51
N THR A 36 -24.20 4.60 -12.57
CA THR A 36 -23.28 5.73 -12.69
C THR A 36 -22.39 5.90 -11.45
N LEU A 37 -22.96 5.80 -10.24
CA LEU A 37 -22.20 5.87 -8.98
C LEU A 37 -21.20 4.73 -8.85
N MET A 38 -21.63 3.49 -9.14
CA MET A 38 -20.75 2.32 -9.11
C MET A 38 -19.56 2.49 -10.06
N ARG A 39 -19.81 3.00 -11.26
CA ARG A 39 -18.74 3.29 -12.20
C ARG A 39 -17.80 4.39 -11.68
N GLN A 40 -18.33 5.43 -11.04
CA GLN A 40 -17.52 6.49 -10.42
C GLN A 40 -16.67 5.98 -9.26
N GLU A 41 -17.20 5.14 -8.38
CA GLU A 41 -16.42 4.52 -7.30
C GLU A 41 -15.29 3.65 -7.85
N VAL A 42 -15.54 2.89 -8.91
CA VAL A 42 -14.48 2.12 -9.59
C VAL A 42 -13.43 3.03 -10.22
N GLU A 43 -13.84 4.11 -10.88
CA GLU A 43 -12.91 5.10 -11.46
C GLU A 43 -12.08 5.80 -10.36
N LEU A 44 -12.69 6.12 -9.22
CA LEU A 44 -12.03 6.70 -8.06
C LEU A 44 -11.02 5.73 -7.43
N ALA A 45 -11.44 4.50 -7.13
CA ALA A 45 -10.58 3.45 -6.58
C ALA A 45 -9.38 3.19 -7.52
N LYS A 46 -9.62 3.17 -8.83
CA LYS A 46 -8.55 3.04 -9.83
C LYS A 46 -7.60 4.24 -9.80
N ALA A 47 -8.10 5.45 -9.61
CA ALA A 47 -7.28 6.65 -9.49
C ALA A 47 -6.43 6.63 -8.21
N GLU A 48 -7.01 6.21 -7.08
CA GLU A 48 -6.33 6.08 -5.79
C GLU A 48 -5.22 5.03 -5.85
N ILE A 49 -5.52 3.81 -6.33
CA ILE A 49 -4.52 2.76 -6.54
C ILE A 49 -3.39 3.23 -7.45
N ARG A 50 -3.69 4.01 -8.50
CA ARG A 50 -2.66 4.57 -9.39
C ARG A 50 -1.78 5.60 -8.67
N GLN A 51 -2.36 6.46 -7.82
CA GLN A 51 -1.59 7.42 -7.03
C GLN A 51 -0.74 6.73 -5.97
N GLU A 52 -1.30 5.76 -5.24
CA GLU A 52 -0.58 4.94 -4.28
C GLU A 52 0.55 4.16 -4.95
N GLY A 53 0.28 3.52 -6.09
CA GLY A 53 1.28 2.79 -6.87
C GLY A 53 2.44 3.69 -7.31
N LYS A 54 2.17 4.93 -7.72
CA LYS A 54 3.23 5.91 -8.04
C LYS A 54 4.06 6.28 -6.81
N LYS A 55 3.42 6.53 -5.66
CA LYS A 55 4.11 6.86 -4.40
C LYS A 55 4.98 5.68 -3.95
N ALA A 56 4.44 4.48 -3.94
CA ALA A 56 5.14 3.24 -3.63
C ALA A 56 6.31 3.00 -4.60
N GLY A 57 6.10 3.19 -5.90
CA GLY A 57 7.15 3.06 -6.92
C GLY A 57 8.29 4.06 -6.73
N LYS A 58 7.98 5.32 -6.41
CA LYS A 58 9.00 6.34 -6.11
C LYS A 58 9.79 5.98 -4.85
N ALA A 59 9.10 5.54 -3.80
CA ALA A 59 9.73 5.07 -2.57
C ALA A 59 10.66 3.88 -2.84
N ALA A 60 10.18 2.86 -3.57
CA ALA A 60 10.97 1.71 -3.97
C ALA A 60 12.21 2.12 -4.79
N GLY A 61 12.07 3.09 -5.70
CA GLY A 61 13.19 3.65 -6.45
C GLY A 61 14.25 4.31 -5.56
N PHE A 62 13.84 5.13 -4.59
CA PHE A 62 14.77 5.73 -3.63
C PHE A 62 15.43 4.70 -2.72
N TYR A 63 14.68 3.73 -2.19
CA TYR A 63 15.26 2.66 -1.37
C TYR A 63 16.23 1.79 -2.17
N GLY A 64 15.91 1.48 -3.43
CA GLY A 64 16.81 0.76 -4.33
C GLY A 64 18.09 1.54 -4.60
N GLY A 65 17.97 2.83 -4.94
CA GLY A 65 19.11 3.72 -5.15
C GLY A 65 19.97 3.89 -3.90
N ALA A 66 19.36 4.07 -2.73
CA ALA A 66 20.06 4.15 -1.45
C ALA A 66 20.76 2.84 -1.08
N GLY A 67 20.12 1.69 -1.36
CA GLY A 67 20.74 0.38 -1.17
C GLY A 67 21.98 0.19 -2.05
N PHE A 68 21.88 0.52 -3.34
CA PHE A 68 23.02 0.46 -4.26
C PHE A 68 24.13 1.44 -3.88
N GLY A 69 23.77 2.69 -3.57
CA GLY A 69 24.72 3.71 -3.11
C GLY A 69 25.43 3.30 -1.82
N GLY A 70 24.69 2.77 -0.85
CA GLY A 70 25.24 2.22 0.39
C GLY A 70 26.21 1.05 0.12
N TYR A 71 25.88 0.15 -0.81
CA TYR A 71 26.79 -0.92 -1.23
C TYR A 71 28.08 -0.39 -1.88
N MET A 72 27.99 0.62 -2.75
CA MET A 72 29.17 1.26 -3.35
C MET A 72 30.06 1.94 -2.31
N VAL A 73 29.47 2.68 -1.37
CA VAL A 73 30.22 3.29 -0.25
C VAL A 73 30.93 2.22 0.57
N ALA A 74 30.21 1.16 0.95
CA ALA A 74 30.77 0.02 1.66
C ALA A 74 31.96 -0.62 0.93
N LEU A 75 31.86 -0.81 -0.39
CA LEU A 75 32.92 -1.35 -1.22
C LEU A 75 34.17 -0.44 -1.19
N PHE A 76 34.01 0.85 -1.45
CA PHE A 76 35.13 1.78 -1.45
C PHE A 76 35.77 1.95 -0.07
N VAL A 77 34.96 1.99 0.99
CA VAL A 77 35.49 2.00 2.37
C VAL A 77 36.27 0.73 2.65
N SER A 78 35.82 -0.43 2.19
CA SER A 78 36.54 -1.70 2.40
C SER A 78 37.90 -1.69 1.72
N ILE A 79 37.97 -1.21 0.47
CA ILE A 79 39.23 -1.06 -0.26
C ILE A 79 40.14 -0.05 0.44
N ALA A 80 39.59 1.10 0.85
CA ALA A 80 40.36 2.13 1.55
C ALA A 80 40.93 1.63 2.88
N VAL A 81 40.13 0.90 3.68
CA VAL A 81 40.60 0.30 4.94
C VAL A 81 41.66 -0.75 4.69
N TRP A 82 41.47 -1.64 3.70
CA TRP A 82 42.49 -2.63 3.34
C TRP A 82 43.79 -1.92 2.97
N GLN A 83 43.77 -1.00 2.01
CA GLN A 83 44.96 -0.28 1.57
C GLN A 83 45.61 0.51 2.71
N PHE A 84 44.83 1.12 3.59
CA PHE A 84 45.36 1.81 4.76
C PHE A 84 46.07 0.86 5.72
N LEU A 85 45.51 -0.32 6.00
CA LEU A 85 46.16 -1.34 6.84
C LEU A 85 47.41 -1.93 6.17
N ASP A 86 47.38 -2.12 4.86
CA ASP A 86 48.51 -2.65 4.07
C ASP A 86 49.79 -1.80 4.22
N ASN A 87 49.64 -0.49 4.51
CA ASN A 87 50.79 0.40 4.76
C ASN A 87 51.50 0.13 6.11
N VAL A 88 50.85 -0.56 7.05
CA VAL A 88 51.35 -0.77 8.42
C VAL A 88 51.46 -2.24 8.82
N MET A 89 50.94 -3.18 8.02
CA MET A 89 51.02 -4.62 8.26
C MET A 89 50.98 -5.43 6.96
N ASP A 90 51.20 -6.75 7.07
CA ASP A 90 51.08 -7.68 5.94
C ASP A 90 49.67 -7.64 5.31
N SER A 91 49.63 -7.68 3.98
CA SER A 91 48.39 -7.57 3.20
C SER A 91 47.38 -8.68 3.53
N GLY A 92 47.87 -9.89 3.82
CA GLY A 92 47.01 -11.01 4.22
C GLY A 92 46.32 -10.77 5.56
N LEU A 93 47.03 -10.18 6.52
CA LEU A 93 46.44 -9.77 7.80
C LEU A 93 45.45 -8.61 7.64
N ALA A 94 45.76 -7.64 6.78
CA ALA A 94 44.85 -6.54 6.45
C ALA A 94 43.53 -7.07 5.85
N ALA A 95 43.62 -7.98 4.88
CA ALA A 95 42.47 -8.64 4.26
C ALA A 95 41.63 -9.39 5.29
N LEU A 96 42.27 -10.12 6.20
CA LEU A 96 41.59 -10.90 7.25
C LEU A 96 40.83 -9.99 8.21
N ILE A 97 41.38 -8.85 8.60
CA ILE A 97 40.69 -7.87 9.45
C ILE A 97 39.43 -7.33 8.74
N VAL A 98 39.54 -6.95 7.47
CA VAL A 98 38.39 -6.48 6.68
C VAL A 98 37.33 -7.56 6.55
N ALA A 99 37.73 -8.83 6.35
CA ALA A 99 36.81 -9.96 6.31
C ALA A 99 36.08 -10.16 7.64
N VAL A 100 36.76 -10.05 8.78
CA VAL A 100 36.14 -10.14 10.11
C VAL A 100 35.13 -9.00 10.33
N ILE A 101 35.46 -7.77 9.92
CA ILE A 101 34.52 -6.63 9.99
C ILE A 101 33.23 -6.97 9.22
N TRP A 102 33.35 -7.47 7.99
CA TRP A 102 32.19 -7.86 7.20
C TRP A 102 31.41 -9.04 7.78
N ALA A 103 32.09 -10.01 8.39
CA ALA A 103 31.43 -11.12 9.09
C ALA A 103 30.56 -10.61 10.26
N VAL A 104 31.07 -9.64 11.04
CA VAL A 104 30.29 -9.01 12.12
C VAL A 104 29.09 -8.24 11.57
N VAL A 105 29.29 -7.43 10.52
CA VAL A 105 28.20 -6.71 9.87
C VAL A 105 27.13 -7.68 9.38
N ALA A 106 27.52 -8.76 8.69
CA ALA A 106 26.60 -9.78 8.19
C ALA A 106 25.84 -10.48 9.33
N ALA A 107 26.51 -10.84 10.42
CA ALA A 107 25.87 -11.46 11.58
C ALA A 107 24.80 -10.55 12.21
N VAL A 108 25.07 -9.25 12.33
CA VAL A 108 24.12 -8.26 12.83
C VAL A 108 22.93 -8.12 11.87
N LEU A 109 23.18 -7.96 10.57
CA LEU A 109 22.13 -7.82 9.56
C LEU A 109 21.22 -9.06 9.52
N TYR A 110 21.80 -10.26 9.50
CA TYR A 110 21.07 -11.51 9.54
C TYR A 110 20.20 -11.63 10.80
N SER A 111 20.76 -11.27 11.96
CA SER A 111 20.04 -11.30 13.24
C SER A 111 18.84 -10.36 13.24
N LYS A 112 18.98 -9.13 12.70
CA LYS A 112 17.88 -8.18 12.55
C LYS A 112 16.83 -8.69 11.55
N ALA A 113 17.26 -9.20 10.39
CA ALA A 113 16.37 -9.74 9.38
C ALA A 113 15.53 -10.91 9.92
N LYS A 114 16.15 -11.83 10.67
CA LYS A 114 15.46 -12.95 11.32
C LYS A 114 14.38 -12.47 12.29
N ARG A 115 14.71 -11.52 13.18
CA ARG A 115 13.75 -10.96 14.16
C ARG A 115 12.56 -10.29 13.47
N ASN A 116 12.81 -9.53 12.40
CA ASN A 116 11.75 -8.86 11.66
C ASN A 116 10.84 -9.87 10.92
N ALA A 117 11.42 -10.93 10.35
CA ALA A 117 10.65 -11.99 9.69
C ALA A 117 9.75 -12.75 10.68
N GLU A 118 10.21 -12.98 11.91
CA GLU A 118 9.42 -13.60 12.97
C GLU A 118 8.23 -12.72 13.39
N GLN A 119 8.39 -11.40 13.47
CA GLN A 119 7.29 -10.48 13.76
C GLN A 119 6.19 -10.53 12.68
N ILE A 120 6.58 -10.54 11.40
CA ILE A 120 5.63 -10.63 10.29
C ILE A 120 4.86 -11.97 10.32
N ARG A 121 5.52 -13.06 10.72
CA ARG A 121 4.87 -14.37 10.91
C ARG A 121 3.86 -14.37 12.06
N GLY A 122 4.15 -13.69 13.16
CA GLY A 122 3.22 -13.54 14.29
C GLY A 122 1.91 -12.87 13.89
N LEU A 123 1.96 -11.84 13.03
CA LEU A 123 0.77 -11.17 12.50
C LEU A 123 -0.10 -12.10 11.63
N LYS A 124 0.48 -13.05 10.90
CA LYS A 124 -0.30 -14.04 10.12
C LYS A 124 -1.08 -15.01 11.01
N GLN A 125 -0.51 -15.45 12.14
CA GLN A 125 -1.20 -16.36 13.07
C GLN A 125 -2.45 -15.72 13.71
N THR A 126 -2.46 -14.40 13.88
CA THR A 126 -3.64 -13.66 14.34
C THR A 126 -4.78 -13.70 13.30
N ASN A 127 -4.49 -13.59 12.00
CA ASN A 127 -5.50 -13.75 10.95
C ASN A 127 -6.07 -15.18 10.90
N ASP A 128 -5.24 -16.20 11.14
CA ASP A 128 -5.69 -17.60 11.20
C ASP A 128 -6.63 -17.85 12.40
N THR A 129 -6.46 -17.10 13.50
CA THR A 129 -7.35 -17.17 14.67
C THR A 129 -8.69 -16.48 14.38
N VAL A 130 -8.71 -15.36 13.65
CA VAL A 130 -9.94 -14.70 13.20
C VAL A 130 -10.68 -15.55 12.15
N GLN A 131 -9.96 -16.26 11.29
CA GLN A 131 -10.54 -17.24 10.35
C GLN A 131 -11.06 -18.52 11.02
N ARG A 132 -10.81 -18.73 12.32
CA ARG A 132 -11.43 -19.79 13.14
C ARG A 132 -12.73 -19.36 13.84
N ILE A 133 -13.14 -18.10 13.69
CA ILE A 133 -14.46 -17.60 14.14
C ILE A 133 -15.46 -17.38 12.97
N PRO A 134 -15.63 -18.27 11.96
CA PRO A 134 -16.80 -18.25 11.08
C PRO A 134 -18.01 -18.96 11.71
N ASP A 135 -17.78 -19.94 12.59
CA ASP A 135 -18.86 -20.80 13.10
C ASP A 135 -19.67 -20.17 14.24
N ALA A 136 -19.12 -19.19 14.95
CA ALA A 136 -19.83 -18.45 15.99
C ALA A 136 -20.67 -17.27 15.46
N LEU A 137 -20.55 -16.93 14.17
CA LEU A 137 -21.34 -15.88 13.50
C LEU A 137 -22.48 -16.44 12.64
N LYS A 138 -22.71 -17.76 12.65
CA LYS A 138 -23.95 -18.34 12.11
C LYS A 138 -25.05 -18.10 13.15
N PRO A 139 -26.08 -17.26 12.87
CA PRO A 139 -27.23 -17.16 13.74
C PRO A 139 -27.87 -18.55 13.80
N HIS A 140 -27.95 -19.16 14.98
CA HIS A 140 -28.82 -20.31 15.17
C HIS A 140 -30.26 -19.80 15.19
N PRO A 141 -31.12 -20.21 14.23
CA PRO A 141 -32.55 -19.95 14.31
C PRO A 141 -33.16 -20.90 15.36
N GLU A 142 -32.88 -20.65 16.63
CA GLU A 142 -33.50 -21.37 17.74
C GLU A 142 -34.76 -20.60 18.17
N GLY A 143 -35.87 -21.02 17.57
CA GLY A 143 -37.16 -21.17 18.24
C GLY A 143 -37.74 -19.97 18.99
N VAL A 144 -38.36 -19.04 18.24
CA VAL A 144 -39.53 -18.31 18.78
C VAL A 144 -40.76 -19.17 18.53
N THR A 145 -40.95 -20.17 19.38
CA THR A 145 -42.24 -20.86 19.54
C THR A 145 -42.59 -20.88 21.02
N ARG A 146 -43.26 -19.82 21.46
CA ARG A 146 -44.23 -19.87 22.56
C ARG A 146 -45.36 -18.90 22.27
#